data_AF-A0A0K8Q4S2-F1
#
_entry.id   AF-A0A0K8Q4S2-F1
#
_cell.length_a   1.000
_cell.length_b   1.000
_cell.length_c   1.000
_cell.angle_alpha   90.00
_cell.angle_beta   90.00
_cell.angle_gamma   90.00
#
_symmetry.space_group_name_H-M   'P 1'
#
loop_
_entity.id
_entity.type
_entity.pdbx_description
1 polymer ?
#
loop_
_entity_poly.entity_id
_entity_poly.type
_entity_poly.pdbx_seq_one_letter_code
_entity_poly.pdbx_strand_id
1 'polypeptide(L)'
;MPSLSTAADHIRDLGSYVSASPSSFHAVGEAAMRLDQAGFTGLDELDDWTDTAAAGKFYVVRDGALIAWVTPAGAGPTTGFNVLGAHTDSPSFKLKPKPTTGKFGWLQAGVEVYGGPLLNSWLDRELRLAGRLVMLDGTEHLTATGPLLRFPQLAIHLDRAVNEGLVLDKQQHMNPVFGLGDPSGGDLLALLAGMVTGAEVDPAEIGGYDVV
;
A
#
# COMPACT_ATOMS: atom_id res chain seq x y z
N MET A 1 23.89 20.63 9.39
CA MET A 1 23.14 21.90 9.48
C MET A 1 21.66 21.57 9.55
N PRO A 2 20.85 22.20 10.40
CA PRO A 2 19.41 21.99 10.35
C PRO A 2 18.92 22.47 8.97
N SER A 3 18.01 21.70 8.37
CA SER A 3 17.44 21.99 7.06
C SER A 3 16.86 23.40 7.01
N LEU A 4 17.18 24.16 5.96
CA LEU A 4 16.60 25.48 5.63
C LEU A 4 15.12 25.40 5.19
N SER A 5 14.51 24.23 5.30
CA SER A 5 13.13 23.96 4.92
C SER A 5 12.15 24.76 5.79
N THR A 6 11.26 25.50 5.13
CA THR A 6 10.14 26.15 5.83
C THR A 6 9.11 25.11 6.27
N ALA A 7 8.22 25.48 7.21
CA ALA A 7 7.07 24.63 7.54
C ALA A 7 6.23 24.28 6.30
N ALA A 8 6.11 25.20 5.34
CA ALA A 8 5.38 24.98 4.09
C ALA A 8 6.09 23.95 3.18
N ASP A 9 7.42 23.94 3.15
CA ASP A 9 8.19 22.94 2.40
C ASP A 9 8.01 21.55 3.02
N HIS A 10 8.06 21.44 4.36
CA HIS A 10 7.80 20.17 5.06
C HIS A 10 6.40 19.61 4.81
N ILE A 11 5.37 20.47 4.82
CA ILE A 11 3.99 20.03 4.55
C ILE A 11 3.84 19.54 3.11
N ARG A 12 4.46 20.24 2.13
CA ARG A 12 4.45 19.83 0.72
C ARG A 12 5.18 18.50 0.50
N ASP A 13 6.32 18.33 1.16
CA ASP A 13 7.09 17.08 1.10
C ASP A 13 6.30 15.91 1.71
N LEU A 14 5.68 16.11 2.87
CA LEU A 14 4.79 15.12 3.50
C LEU A 14 3.62 14.75 2.58
N GLY A 15 2.96 15.75 1.97
CA GLY A 15 1.88 15.49 1.02
C GLY A 15 2.33 14.69 -0.19
N SER A 16 3.57 14.91 -0.66
CA SER A 16 4.17 14.16 -1.75
C SER A 16 4.45 12.71 -1.34
N TYR A 17 5.01 12.51 -0.14
CA TYR A 17 5.24 11.17 0.42
C TYR A 17 3.93 10.38 0.55
N VAL A 18 2.89 10.97 1.14
CA VAL A 18 1.57 10.34 1.29
C VAL A 18 0.97 9.99 -0.07
N SER A 19 1.09 10.89 -1.06
CA SER A 19 0.56 10.65 -2.41
C SER A 19 1.29 9.53 -3.16
N ALA A 20 2.59 9.37 -2.90
CA ALA A 20 3.41 8.29 -3.46
C ALA A 20 3.26 6.96 -2.71
N SER A 21 2.56 6.94 -1.58
CA SER A 21 2.49 5.80 -0.64
C SER A 21 1.07 5.22 -0.51
N PRO A 22 0.39 4.77 -1.60
CA PRO A 22 -0.98 4.27 -1.53
C PRO A 22 -1.11 2.90 -0.82
N SER A 23 -0.02 2.20 -0.55
CA SER A 23 0.02 1.00 0.31
C SER A 23 1.30 0.99 1.16
N SER A 24 1.38 0.10 2.16
CA SER A 24 2.56 -0.06 3.01
C SER A 24 3.83 -0.38 2.20
N PHE A 25 3.69 -1.17 1.13
CA PHE A 25 4.79 -1.49 0.21
C PHE A 25 5.29 -0.25 -0.55
N HIS A 26 4.38 0.61 -1.00
CA HIS A 26 4.76 1.87 -1.64
C HIS A 26 5.36 2.86 -0.64
N ALA A 27 4.86 2.90 0.59
CA ALA A 27 5.44 3.71 1.66
C ALA A 27 6.89 3.33 1.94
N VAL A 28 7.17 2.03 2.03
CA VAL A 28 8.54 1.53 2.22
C VAL A 28 9.41 1.77 0.99
N GLY A 29 8.89 1.57 -0.22
CA GLY A 29 9.61 1.87 -1.46
C GLY A 29 10.01 3.34 -1.57
N GLU A 30 9.08 4.26 -1.26
CA GLU A 30 9.34 5.71 -1.24
C GLU A 30 10.34 6.08 -0.13
N ALA A 31 10.24 5.48 1.06
CA ALA A 31 11.20 5.68 2.14
C ALA A 31 12.61 5.21 1.76
N ALA A 32 12.74 4.01 1.18
CA ALA A 32 14.00 3.46 0.71
C ALA A 32 14.64 4.37 -0.36
N MET A 33 13.87 4.79 -1.36
CA MET A 33 14.36 5.72 -2.38
C MET A 33 14.88 7.04 -1.77
N ARG A 34 14.17 7.60 -0.78
CA ARG A 34 14.62 8.82 -0.09
C ARG A 34 15.86 8.59 0.77
N LEU A 35 15.98 7.42 1.40
CA LEU A 35 17.16 7.03 2.16
C LEU A 35 18.38 6.89 1.26
N ASP A 36 18.23 6.26 0.09
CA ASP A 36 19.29 6.19 -0.92
C ASP A 36 19.75 7.60 -1.34
N GLN A 37 18.80 8.50 -1.64
CA GLN A 37 19.10 9.90 -1.95
C GLN A 37 19.79 10.65 -0.81
N ALA A 38 19.55 10.25 0.44
CA ALA A 38 20.20 10.78 1.64
C ALA A 38 21.56 10.12 1.96
N GLY A 39 22.04 9.22 1.09
CA GLY A 39 23.31 8.52 1.19
C GLY A 39 23.30 7.37 2.21
N PHE A 40 22.14 6.75 2.43
CA PHE A 40 22.08 5.46 3.13
C PHE A 40 22.40 4.32 2.16
N THR A 41 22.83 3.19 2.71
CA THR A 41 23.07 1.94 1.99
C THR A 41 22.00 0.91 2.37
N GLY A 42 21.22 0.44 1.41
CA GLY A 42 20.31 -0.69 1.61
C GLY A 42 21.09 -1.99 1.79
N LEU A 43 20.72 -2.79 2.78
CA LEU A 43 21.32 -4.09 3.08
C LEU A 43 20.29 -5.21 2.84
N ASP A 44 20.77 -6.36 2.35
CA ASP A 44 20.00 -7.59 2.33
C ASP A 44 20.10 -8.28 3.70
N GLU A 45 18.97 -8.68 4.27
CA GLU A 45 18.93 -9.39 5.57
C GLU A 45 19.52 -10.80 5.52
N LEU A 46 19.76 -11.35 4.32
CA LEU A 46 20.41 -12.65 4.12
C LEU A 46 21.94 -12.58 4.04
N ASP A 47 22.50 -11.39 3.85
CA ASP A 47 23.94 -11.20 3.74
C ASP A 47 24.62 -11.11 5.11
N ASP A 48 25.91 -11.45 5.16
CA ASP A 48 26.75 -11.13 6.32
C ASP A 48 27.11 -9.64 6.31
N TRP A 49 26.81 -8.98 7.42
CA TRP A 49 27.00 -7.55 7.63
C TRP A 49 28.32 -7.20 8.30
N THR A 50 29.23 -8.16 8.47
CA THR A 50 30.54 -7.95 9.15
C THR A 50 31.34 -6.77 8.59
N ASP A 51 31.29 -6.51 7.28
CA ASP A 51 31.93 -5.33 6.65
C ASP A 51 31.17 -4.00 6.89
N THR A 52 29.89 -4.06 7.30
CA THR A 52 29.04 -2.90 7.61
C THR A 52 29.06 -2.50 9.09
N ALA A 53 29.83 -3.21 9.93
CA ALA A 53 30.07 -2.87 11.33
C ALA A 53 30.82 -1.53 11.53
N ALA A 54 31.25 -0.90 10.43
CA ALA A 54 31.84 0.42 10.41
C ALA A 54 30.80 1.55 10.56
N ALA A 55 31.27 2.75 10.88
CA ALA A 55 30.44 3.94 10.90
C ALA A 55 29.77 4.16 9.53
N GLY A 56 28.48 4.45 9.50
CA GLY A 56 27.73 4.52 8.26
C GLY A 56 26.24 4.79 8.45
N LYS A 57 25.51 4.75 7.35
CA LYS A 57 24.06 4.96 7.28
C LYS A 57 23.46 3.80 6.52
N PHE A 58 22.55 3.05 7.13
CA PHE A 58 22.06 1.80 6.57
C PHE A 58 20.56 1.68 6.74
N TYR A 59 19.94 0.88 5.89
CA TYR A 59 18.56 0.44 6.09
C TYR A 59 18.36 -0.99 5.60
N VAL A 60 17.34 -1.65 6.14
CA VAL A 60 16.82 -2.92 5.65
C VAL A 60 15.33 -2.80 5.42
N VAL A 61 14.85 -3.50 4.40
CA VAL A 61 13.43 -3.64 4.08
C VAL A 61 13.03 -5.08 4.31
N ARG A 62 11.91 -5.26 5.02
CA ARG A 62 11.23 -6.55 5.11
C ARG A 62 9.76 -6.30 4.85
N ASP A 63 9.27 -6.79 3.72
CA ASP A 63 7.85 -6.69 3.36
C ASP A 63 7.38 -5.21 3.39
N GLY A 64 6.25 -4.90 4.01
CA GLY A 64 5.77 -3.53 4.20
C GLY A 64 6.45 -2.76 5.34
N ALA A 65 7.61 -3.19 5.85
CA ALA A 65 8.35 -2.53 6.94
C ALA A 65 9.81 -2.18 6.56
N LEU A 66 10.34 -1.16 7.22
CA LEU A 66 11.71 -0.68 7.05
C LEU A 66 12.32 -0.29 8.39
N ILE A 67 13.61 -0.58 8.57
CA ILE A 67 14.43 -0.04 9.65
C ILE A 67 15.61 0.71 9.03
N ALA A 68 15.81 1.97 9.41
CA ALA A 68 16.98 2.76 9.03
C ALA A 68 17.75 3.20 10.28
N TRP A 69 19.07 3.21 10.20
CA TRP A 69 19.93 3.63 11.31
C TRP A 69 21.21 4.32 10.83
N VAL A 70 21.84 5.04 11.76
CA VAL A 70 23.14 5.68 11.57
C VAL A 70 24.06 5.21 12.67
N THR A 71 25.20 4.63 12.29
CA THR A 71 26.26 4.20 13.20
C THR A 71 27.34 5.30 13.23
N PRO A 72 27.52 6.05 14.34
CA PRO A 72 28.56 7.07 14.44
C PRO A 72 29.97 6.49 14.46
N ALA A 73 30.97 7.30 14.09
CA ALA A 73 32.37 6.97 14.30
C ALA A 73 32.65 6.73 15.80
N GLY A 74 33.30 5.61 16.11
CA GLY A 74 33.63 5.23 17.50
C GLY A 74 32.48 4.57 18.27
N ALA A 75 31.34 4.28 17.63
CA ALA A 75 30.33 3.42 18.21
C ALA A 75 30.90 2.01 18.44
N GLY A 76 30.55 1.41 19.58
CA GLY A 76 30.96 0.06 19.96
C GLY A 76 29.82 -0.72 20.61
N PRO A 77 30.08 -1.95 21.10
CA PRO A 77 29.03 -2.84 21.61
C PRO A 77 28.21 -2.29 22.79
N THR A 78 28.70 -1.26 23.48
CA THR A 78 28.03 -0.62 24.62
C THR A 78 27.43 0.75 24.29
N THR A 79 27.53 1.21 23.04
CA THR A 79 26.90 2.45 22.60
C THR A 79 25.38 2.28 22.60
N GLY A 80 24.67 3.19 23.25
CA GLY A 80 23.20 3.16 23.31
C GLY A 80 22.54 3.54 21.98
N PHE A 81 21.26 3.18 21.85
CA PHE A 81 20.44 3.51 20.69
C PHE A 81 19.45 4.63 21.01
N ASN A 82 19.24 5.53 20.06
CA ASN A 82 18.10 6.46 20.05
C ASN A 82 17.09 5.94 19.03
N VAL A 83 15.95 5.44 19.51
CA VAL A 83 14.97 4.75 18.67
C VAL A 83 13.71 5.60 18.52
N LEU A 84 13.27 5.78 17.28
CA LEU A 84 11.96 6.33 16.93
C LEU A 84 11.17 5.22 16.22
N GLY A 85 9.95 4.95 16.69
CA GLY A 85 9.04 3.99 16.07
C GLY A 85 7.83 4.68 15.44
N ALA A 86 7.43 4.20 14.27
CA ALA A 86 6.19 4.51 13.58
C ALA A 86 5.67 3.23 12.89
N HIS A 87 4.55 3.31 12.18
CA HIS A 87 4.01 2.20 11.39
C HIS A 87 3.64 2.68 9.98
N THR A 88 3.71 1.78 9.00
CA THR A 88 3.54 2.07 7.56
C THR A 88 2.15 1.75 7.04
N ASP A 89 1.34 1.06 7.83
CA ASP A 89 -0.01 0.64 7.48
C ASP A 89 -1.07 1.66 7.92
N SER A 90 -2.25 1.56 7.33
CA SER A 90 -3.41 2.36 7.69
C SER A 90 -4.68 1.55 7.42
N PRO A 91 -5.78 1.77 8.16
CA PRO A 91 -7.04 1.08 7.90
C PRO A 91 -7.49 1.23 6.44
N SER A 92 -7.84 0.12 5.81
CA SER A 92 -8.11 0.02 4.37
C SER A 92 -8.98 -1.19 4.03
N PHE A 93 -9.04 -1.56 2.75
CA PHE A 93 -9.77 -2.73 2.23
C PHE A 93 -8.81 -3.62 1.44
N LYS A 94 -8.48 -4.80 1.95
CA LYS A 94 -7.60 -5.74 1.23
C LYS A 94 -8.39 -6.58 0.24
N LEU A 95 -7.82 -6.83 -0.94
CA LEU A 95 -8.38 -7.80 -1.88
C LEU A 95 -8.39 -9.20 -1.26
N LYS A 96 -9.54 -9.87 -1.35
CA LYS A 96 -9.67 -11.29 -0.97
C LYS A 96 -8.95 -12.20 -1.97
N PRO A 97 -8.60 -13.45 -1.62
CA PRO A 97 -7.91 -14.41 -2.52
C PRO A 97 -8.61 -14.72 -3.85
N LYS A 98 -9.94 -14.48 -3.94
CA LYS A 98 -10.71 -14.53 -5.19
C LYS A 98 -11.38 -13.17 -5.38
N PRO A 99 -10.67 -12.20 -5.97
CA PRO A 99 -11.03 -10.79 -5.83
C PRO A 99 -12.01 -10.34 -6.90
N THR A 100 -12.08 -11.00 -8.06
CA THR A 100 -13.13 -10.69 -9.04
C THR A 100 -14.45 -11.31 -8.58
N THR A 101 -15.44 -10.48 -8.31
CA THR A 101 -16.82 -10.88 -8.05
C THR A 101 -17.78 -9.96 -8.81
N GLY A 102 -19.08 -10.18 -8.68
CA GLY A 102 -20.06 -9.34 -9.34
C GLY A 102 -21.50 -9.66 -8.98
N LYS A 103 -22.38 -8.69 -9.22
CA LYS A 103 -23.81 -8.83 -8.99
C LYS A 103 -24.58 -7.91 -9.93
N PHE A 104 -25.69 -8.40 -10.49
CA PHE A 104 -26.60 -7.61 -11.32
C PHE A 104 -25.91 -6.90 -12.51
N GLY A 105 -24.95 -7.56 -13.15
CA GLY A 105 -24.20 -7.00 -14.30
C GLY A 105 -23.08 -6.03 -13.93
N TRP A 106 -22.80 -5.84 -12.63
CA TRP A 106 -21.66 -5.06 -12.15
C TRP A 106 -20.51 -5.97 -11.74
N LEU A 107 -19.31 -5.64 -12.18
CA LEU A 107 -18.07 -6.21 -11.67
C LEU A 107 -17.68 -5.50 -10.37
N GLN A 108 -17.32 -6.28 -9.36
CA GLN A 108 -16.96 -5.81 -8.03
C GLN A 108 -15.64 -6.42 -7.59
N ALA A 109 -14.86 -5.66 -6.82
CA ALA A 109 -13.70 -6.18 -6.13
C ALA A 109 -14.15 -6.79 -4.79
N GLY A 110 -13.93 -8.08 -4.59
CA GLY A 110 -14.14 -8.75 -3.32
C GLY A 110 -13.07 -8.32 -2.33
N VAL A 111 -13.47 -7.58 -1.29
CA VAL A 111 -12.53 -7.06 -0.29
C VAL A 111 -12.86 -7.50 1.13
N GLU A 112 -11.86 -7.41 1.99
CA GLU A 112 -11.97 -7.55 3.44
C GLU A 112 -11.48 -6.28 4.13
N VAL A 113 -12.04 -6.00 5.30
CA VAL A 113 -11.67 -4.82 6.08
C VAL A 113 -10.32 -5.06 6.76
N TYR A 114 -9.36 -4.16 6.53
CA TYR A 114 -8.09 -4.12 7.24
C TYR A 114 -8.14 -3.00 8.29
N GLY A 115 -7.86 -3.34 9.56
CA GLY A 115 -7.95 -2.40 10.68
C GLY A 115 -9.38 -1.96 11.03
N GLY A 116 -9.52 -0.74 11.55
CA GLY A 116 -10.81 -0.16 11.98
C GLY A 116 -11.23 1.06 11.17
N PRO A 117 -11.51 0.93 9.85
CA PRO A 117 -11.87 2.07 9.03
C PRO A 117 -13.26 2.61 9.38
N LEU A 118 -13.43 3.93 9.24
CA LEU A 118 -14.73 4.58 9.24
C LEU A 118 -15.42 4.29 7.91
N LEU A 119 -16.20 3.21 7.82
CA LEU A 119 -16.74 2.71 6.53
C LEU A 119 -17.46 3.77 5.69
N ASN A 120 -18.17 4.70 6.34
CA ASN A 120 -18.91 5.76 5.67
C ASN A 120 -18.00 6.76 4.93
N SER A 121 -16.74 6.97 5.34
CA SER A 121 -15.82 7.90 4.67
C SER A 121 -15.33 7.39 3.31
N TRP A 122 -15.47 6.09 3.07
CA TRP A 122 -15.08 5.40 1.84
C TRP A 122 -16.19 5.36 0.80
N LEU A 123 -17.43 5.61 1.20
CA LEU A 123 -18.54 5.73 0.26
C LEU A 123 -18.29 6.90 -0.69
N ASP A 124 -18.66 6.69 -1.94
CA ASP A 124 -18.70 7.72 -2.95
C ASP A 124 -17.37 8.45 -3.23
N ARG A 125 -16.25 7.78 -2.95
CA ARG A 125 -14.89 8.19 -3.32
C ARG A 125 -14.44 7.54 -4.62
N GLU A 126 -13.54 8.22 -5.33
CA GLU A 126 -12.76 7.61 -6.40
C GLU A 126 -11.59 6.88 -5.74
N LEU A 127 -11.58 5.56 -5.84
CA LEU A 127 -10.62 4.69 -5.19
C LEU A 127 -9.67 4.08 -6.23
N ARG A 128 -8.45 3.78 -5.80
CA ARG A 128 -7.49 2.99 -6.56
C ARG A 128 -7.16 1.72 -5.80
N LEU A 129 -6.64 0.72 -6.50
CA LEU A 129 -5.95 -0.41 -5.88
C LEU A 129 -4.45 -0.16 -5.89
N ALA A 130 -3.75 -0.53 -4.83
CA ALA A 130 -2.30 -0.49 -4.79
C ALA A 130 -1.72 -1.58 -3.88
N GLY A 131 -0.58 -2.13 -4.26
CA GLY A 131 0.04 -3.21 -3.51
C GLY A 131 1.20 -3.86 -4.23
N ARG A 132 1.40 -5.13 -3.95
CA ARG A 132 2.36 -5.97 -4.65
C ARG A 132 1.72 -7.21 -5.26
N LEU A 133 2.31 -7.66 -6.36
CA LEU A 133 2.13 -8.97 -6.96
C LEU A 133 3.40 -9.79 -6.68
N VAL A 134 3.23 -11.04 -6.26
CA VAL A 134 4.33 -11.99 -6.03
C VAL A 134 4.21 -13.08 -7.09
N MET A 135 5.25 -13.21 -7.90
CA MET A 135 5.32 -14.16 -9.00
C MET A 135 5.70 -15.56 -8.48
N LEU A 136 5.42 -16.60 -9.28
CA LEU A 136 5.77 -17.99 -8.93
C LEU A 136 7.29 -18.22 -8.79
N ASP A 137 8.11 -17.40 -9.46
CA ASP A 137 9.57 -17.42 -9.32
C ASP A 137 10.09 -16.65 -8.09
N GLY A 138 9.19 -16.03 -7.32
CA GLY A 138 9.50 -15.24 -6.13
C GLY A 138 9.76 -13.75 -6.39
N THR A 139 9.78 -13.31 -7.65
CA THR A 139 9.91 -11.89 -7.98
C THR A 139 8.68 -11.11 -7.50
N GLU A 140 8.90 -9.89 -7.00
CA GLU A 140 7.82 -9.01 -6.55
C GLU A 140 7.73 -7.75 -7.42
N HIS A 141 6.49 -7.36 -7.73
CA HIS A 141 6.20 -6.15 -8.49
C HIS A 141 5.22 -5.26 -7.74
N LEU A 142 5.55 -3.97 -7.60
CA LEU A 142 4.57 -2.98 -7.18
C LEU A 142 3.56 -2.72 -8.30
N THR A 143 2.29 -2.63 -7.93
CA THR A 143 1.20 -2.29 -8.84
C THR A 143 0.31 -1.24 -8.18
N ALA A 144 -0.14 -0.27 -8.97
CA ALA A 144 -1.11 0.72 -8.54
C ALA A 144 -1.97 1.16 -9.72
N THR A 145 -3.29 1.13 -9.55
CA THR A 145 -4.21 1.65 -10.56
C THR A 145 -4.32 3.17 -10.47
N GLY A 146 -4.89 3.79 -11.50
CA GLY A 146 -5.54 5.09 -11.35
C GLY A 146 -6.83 5.00 -10.51
N PRO A 147 -7.62 6.07 -10.44
CA PRO A 147 -8.96 6.02 -9.88
C PRO A 147 -9.83 5.08 -10.73
N LEU A 148 -10.29 3.97 -10.13
CA LEU A 148 -10.95 2.86 -10.80
C LEU A 148 -12.22 2.40 -10.07
N LEU A 149 -12.21 2.40 -8.73
CA LEU A 149 -13.24 1.75 -7.93
C LEU A 149 -14.09 2.75 -7.17
N ARG A 150 -15.32 2.33 -6.82
CA ARG A 150 -16.23 3.12 -5.99
C ARG A 150 -17.10 2.23 -5.12
N PHE A 151 -17.32 2.61 -3.86
CA PHE A 151 -18.44 2.11 -3.05
C PHE A 151 -19.65 3.04 -3.23
N PRO A 152 -20.62 2.71 -4.09
CA PRO A 152 -21.76 3.60 -4.31
C PRO A 152 -22.70 3.58 -3.10
N GLN A 153 -23.06 4.75 -2.57
CA GLN A 153 -24.09 4.83 -1.53
C GLN A 153 -25.48 4.61 -2.14
N LEU A 154 -26.33 3.84 -1.44
CA LEU A 154 -27.73 3.70 -1.83
C LEU A 154 -28.43 5.06 -1.77
N ALA A 155 -29.20 5.37 -2.82
CA ALA A 155 -29.94 6.62 -2.88
C ALA A 155 -30.92 6.75 -1.69
N ILE A 156 -30.94 7.91 -1.03
CA ILE A 156 -31.81 8.21 0.11
C ILE A 156 -33.31 7.96 -0.16
N HIS A 157 -33.75 8.05 -1.41
CA HIS A 157 -35.13 7.75 -1.79
C HIS A 157 -35.53 6.29 -1.51
N LEU A 158 -34.54 5.38 -1.53
CA LEU A 158 -34.66 3.95 -1.26
C LEU A 158 -34.26 3.59 0.18
N ASP A 159 -33.63 4.51 0.92
CA ASP A 159 -33.32 4.41 2.35
C ASP A 159 -33.57 5.77 3.04
N ARG A 160 -34.85 6.03 3.37
CA ARG A 160 -35.28 7.34 3.87
C ARG A 160 -34.77 7.65 5.27
N ALA A 161 -34.43 6.63 6.05
CA ALA A 161 -33.98 6.76 7.44
C ALA A 161 -32.45 6.86 7.56
N VAL A 162 -31.69 6.84 6.45
CA VAL A 162 -30.21 6.79 6.47
C VAL A 162 -29.55 7.91 7.27
N ASN A 163 -30.18 9.09 7.36
CA ASN A 163 -29.68 10.23 8.12
C ASN A 163 -29.86 10.09 9.65
N GLU A 164 -30.69 9.14 10.10
CA GLU A 164 -30.85 8.80 11.52
C GLU A 164 -29.78 7.80 11.99
N GLY A 165 -29.21 7.04 11.05
CA GLY A 165 -28.11 6.12 11.28
C GLY A 165 -27.79 5.29 10.04
N LEU A 166 -26.56 5.40 9.55
CA LEU A 166 -26.07 4.59 8.43
C LEU A 166 -25.47 3.28 8.96
N VAL A 167 -26.09 2.16 8.57
CA VAL A 167 -25.59 0.81 8.89
C VAL A 167 -25.05 0.15 7.63
N LEU A 168 -23.73 -0.04 7.58
CA LEU A 168 -23.06 -0.72 6.47
C LEU A 168 -22.63 -2.12 6.88
N ASP A 169 -23.13 -3.12 6.16
CA ASP A 169 -22.63 -4.48 6.28
C ASP A 169 -21.30 -4.61 5.49
N LYS A 170 -20.25 -5.03 6.18
CA LYS A 170 -18.89 -5.15 5.61
C LYS A 170 -18.82 -6.14 4.44
N GLN A 171 -19.68 -7.16 4.41
CA GLN A 171 -19.64 -8.21 3.41
C GLN A 171 -20.57 -7.91 2.23
N GLN A 172 -21.73 -7.30 2.48
CA GLN A 172 -22.75 -7.04 1.47
C GLN A 172 -22.62 -5.67 0.81
N HIS A 173 -22.27 -4.64 1.58
CA HIS A 173 -22.26 -3.25 1.09
C HIS A 173 -20.85 -2.77 0.71
N MET A 174 -19.81 -3.41 1.23
CA MET A 174 -18.42 -2.98 1.03
C MET A 174 -17.67 -3.89 0.04
N ASN A 175 -18.20 -4.10 -1.16
CA ASN A 175 -17.42 -4.56 -2.32
C ASN A 175 -17.53 -3.49 -3.42
N PRO A 176 -16.45 -2.76 -3.75
CA PRO A 176 -16.57 -1.62 -4.63
C PRO A 176 -16.76 -2.09 -6.08
N VAL A 177 -17.52 -1.34 -6.84
CA VAL A 177 -17.70 -1.58 -8.28
C VAL A 177 -16.48 -1.05 -9.03
N PHE A 178 -16.04 -1.77 -10.07
CA PHE A 178 -14.95 -1.32 -10.96
C PHE A 178 -15.29 -1.44 -12.44
N GLY A 179 -16.45 -2.01 -12.79
CA GLY A 179 -16.85 -2.16 -14.19
C GLY A 179 -18.23 -2.81 -14.37
N LEU A 180 -18.56 -3.09 -15.63
CA LEU A 180 -19.77 -3.80 -16.06
C LEU A 180 -19.38 -5.14 -16.68
N GLY A 181 -20.17 -6.19 -16.43
CA GLY A 181 -19.95 -7.50 -17.05
C GLY A 181 -20.33 -8.70 -16.18
N ASP A 182 -19.96 -9.88 -16.66
CA ASP A 182 -20.06 -11.15 -15.95
C ASP A 182 -18.72 -11.43 -15.23
N PRO A 183 -18.71 -11.69 -13.91
CA PRO A 183 -17.48 -11.96 -13.17
C PRO A 183 -16.71 -13.20 -13.66
N SER A 184 -17.35 -14.13 -14.37
CA SER A 184 -16.65 -15.28 -14.98
C SER A 184 -15.72 -14.90 -16.13
N GLY A 185 -15.91 -13.72 -16.74
CA GLY A 185 -15.02 -13.16 -17.76
C GLY A 185 -14.19 -11.96 -17.28
N GLY A 186 -14.36 -11.53 -16.03
CA GLY A 186 -13.57 -10.45 -15.44
C GLY A 186 -12.30 -10.98 -14.80
N ASP A 187 -11.20 -10.24 -14.95
CA ASP A 187 -9.93 -10.58 -14.30
C ASP A 187 -9.26 -9.32 -13.72
N LEU A 188 -9.46 -9.13 -12.41
CA LEU A 188 -8.87 -8.02 -11.69
C LEU A 188 -7.35 -8.19 -11.52
N LEU A 189 -6.83 -9.42 -11.49
CA LEU A 189 -5.39 -9.66 -11.41
C LEU A 189 -4.73 -9.33 -12.75
N ALA A 190 -5.36 -9.65 -13.88
CA ALA A 190 -4.88 -9.22 -15.19
C ALA A 190 -4.85 -7.70 -15.33
N LEU A 191 -5.86 -7.01 -14.78
CA LEU A 191 -5.84 -5.55 -14.72
C LEU A 191 -4.64 -5.03 -13.92
N LEU A 192 -4.40 -5.58 -12.73
CA LEU A 192 -3.29 -5.18 -11.86
C LEU A 192 -1.92 -5.48 -12.48
N ALA A 193 -1.78 -6.62 -13.15
CA ALA A 193 -0.57 -6.99 -13.90
C ALA A 193 -0.26 -5.95 -14.98
N GLY A 194 -1.29 -5.51 -15.71
CA GLY A 194 -1.16 -4.46 -16.72
C GLY A 194 -0.81 -3.06 -16.18
N MET A 195 -0.90 -2.85 -14.86
CA MET A 195 -0.50 -1.59 -14.21
C MET A 195 0.94 -1.62 -13.67
N VAL A 196 1.62 -2.76 -13.73
CA VAL A 196 3.03 -2.84 -13.33
C VAL A 196 3.87 -2.01 -14.28
N THR A 197 4.78 -1.22 -13.72
CA THR A 197 5.69 -0.36 -14.49
C THR A 197 7.09 -0.97 -14.54
N GLY A 198 7.77 -0.87 -15.68
CA GLY A 198 9.15 -1.34 -15.84
C GLY A 198 9.32 -2.84 -16.05
N ALA A 199 8.25 -3.63 -16.01
CA ALA A 199 8.26 -5.06 -16.32
C ALA A 199 6.93 -5.49 -16.95
N GLU A 200 6.97 -6.53 -17.78
CA GLU A 200 5.78 -7.23 -18.25
C GLU A 200 5.45 -8.34 -17.27
N VAL A 201 4.19 -8.41 -16.82
CA VAL A 201 3.72 -9.40 -15.85
C VAL A 201 2.62 -10.24 -16.49
N ASP A 202 2.87 -11.54 -16.59
CA ASP A 202 1.84 -12.50 -16.99
C ASP A 202 0.93 -12.81 -15.79
N PRO A 203 -0.38 -12.52 -15.86
CA PRO A 203 -1.31 -12.82 -14.77
C PRO A 203 -1.35 -14.30 -14.38
N ALA A 204 -1.02 -15.21 -15.30
CA ALA A 204 -0.98 -16.65 -15.04
C ALA A 204 0.19 -17.07 -14.13
N GLU A 205 1.23 -16.25 -14.05
CA GLU A 205 2.43 -16.49 -13.24
C GLU A 205 2.36 -15.83 -11.86
N ILE A 206 1.24 -15.19 -11.52
CA ILE A 206 1.03 -14.60 -10.19
C ILE A 206 0.79 -15.74 -9.18
N GLY A 207 1.73 -15.92 -8.25
CA GLY A 207 1.64 -16.87 -7.15
C GLY A 207 0.90 -16.32 -5.92
N GLY A 208 0.90 -15.00 -5.74
CA GLY A 208 0.21 -14.32 -4.65
C GLY A 208 0.18 -12.81 -4.80
N TYR A 209 -0.52 -12.12 -3.90
CA TYR A 209 -0.60 -10.66 -3.90
C TYR A 209 -1.00 -10.14 -2.51
N ASP A 210 -0.66 -8.88 -2.25
CA ASP A 210 -1.19 -8.10 -1.13
C ASP A 210 -1.50 -6.69 -1.65
N VAL A 211 -2.80 -6.41 -1.80
CA VAL A 211 -3.32 -5.22 -2.49
C VAL A 211 -4.46 -4.63 -1.65
N VAL A 212 -4.38 -3.32 -1.42
CA VAL A 212 -5.39 -2.49 -0.74
C VAL A 212 -6.10 -1.55 -1.70
#